data_AF-A0A1W1VUF2-F1
#
_entry.id   AF-A0A1W1VUF2-F1
#
_cell.length_a   1.000
_cell.length_b   1.000
_cell.length_c   1.000
_cell.angle_alpha   90.00
_cell.angle_beta   90.00
_cell.angle_gamma   90.00
#
_symmetry.space_group_name_H-M   'P 1'
#
loop_
_entity.id
_entity.type
_entity.pdbx_description
1 polymer ?
#
loop_
_entity_poly.entity_id
_entity_poly.type
_entity_poly.pdbx_seq_one_letter_code
_entity_poly.pdbx_strand_id
1 'polypeptide(L)'
;MRTVLLTGGSGLLGQRVIPHLLSHGAQLRLISRRPGREMPSVTWIQGDLRDPVACQQALDGADTLLHLATQPLKAGADLAVADTLFPALCRSGVQHVAYMSITGLERMQGAAYYREKLEIEQRLKGSGVPFTIQRSTQFHEFVAQLLQQLTLGPVTLVPAGVILQPVGAQVVAQRLAQLTLGEPAGRVPDLAGPDAASLTTLARQRPGRAGQNAVIPLPLPIPLFRAWQGRAAVASDAEVVGEGWASWLTASQRETTGATSA
;
A
#
# COMPACT_ATOMS: atom_id res chain seq x y z
N MET A 1 -8.81 13.97 -21.67
CA MET A 1 -7.79 14.12 -20.61
C MET A 1 -8.45 13.75 -19.30
N ARG A 2 -7.97 12.71 -18.59
CA ARG A 2 -8.66 12.15 -17.41
C ARG A 2 -8.20 12.85 -16.13
N THR A 3 -9.14 13.30 -15.31
CA THR A 3 -8.89 13.90 -14.00
C THR A 3 -8.94 12.82 -12.92
N VAL A 4 -7.82 12.59 -12.27
CA VAL A 4 -7.67 11.59 -11.20
C VAL A 4 -7.61 12.29 -9.85
N LEU A 5 -8.58 11.99 -8.98
CA LEU A 5 -8.46 12.28 -7.56
C LEU A 5 -7.62 11.18 -6.90
N LEU A 6 -6.50 11.56 -6.30
CA LEU A 6 -5.61 10.67 -5.56
C LEU A 6 -5.71 10.94 -4.06
N THR A 7 -6.07 9.91 -3.30
CA THR A 7 -5.93 9.93 -1.83
C THR A 7 -4.64 9.23 -1.43
N GLY A 8 -4.01 9.65 -0.32
CA GLY A 8 -2.74 9.05 0.10
C GLY A 8 -1.56 9.42 -0.81
N GLY A 9 -1.68 10.51 -1.57
CA GLY A 9 -0.63 11.00 -2.49
C GLY A 9 0.69 11.34 -1.82
N SER A 10 0.68 11.68 -0.52
CA SER A 10 1.89 11.92 0.28
C SER A 10 2.54 10.64 0.84
N GLY A 11 1.87 9.50 0.72
CA GLY A 11 2.41 8.21 1.16
C GLY A 11 3.33 7.56 0.13
N LEU A 12 4.02 6.49 0.55
CA LEU A 12 4.98 5.75 -0.26
C LEU A 12 4.47 5.41 -1.67
N LEU A 13 3.29 4.80 -1.74
CA LEU A 13 2.72 4.36 -3.01
C LEU A 13 2.20 5.53 -3.84
N GLY A 14 1.61 6.54 -3.20
CA GLY A 14 1.16 7.77 -3.87
C GLY A 14 2.31 8.50 -4.57
N GLN A 15 3.43 8.70 -3.88
CA GLN A 15 4.63 9.34 -4.44
C GLN A 15 5.20 8.59 -5.65
N ARG A 16 5.02 7.27 -5.71
CA ARG A 16 5.49 6.45 -6.83
C ARG A 16 4.52 6.39 -7.99
N VAL A 17 3.21 6.47 -7.73
CA VAL A 17 2.18 6.47 -8.77
C VAL A 17 2.10 7.80 -9.51
N ILE A 18 2.31 8.92 -8.81
CA ILE A 18 2.17 10.27 -9.38
C ILE A 18 2.98 10.46 -10.69
N PRO A 19 4.28 10.13 -10.76
CA PRO A 19 5.03 10.26 -12.02
C PRO A 19 4.47 9.43 -13.17
N HIS A 20 3.96 8.23 -12.89
CA HIS A 20 3.35 7.36 -13.91
C HIS A 20 2.03 7.92 -14.42
N LEU A 21 1.19 8.50 -13.56
CA LEU A 21 -0.06 9.12 -14.00
C LEU A 21 0.21 10.38 -14.83
N LEU A 22 1.17 11.22 -14.40
CA LEU A 22 1.54 12.45 -15.11
C LEU A 22 2.15 12.15 -16.48
N SER A 23 3.01 11.13 -16.60
CA SER A 23 3.63 10.76 -17.88
C SER A 23 2.63 10.25 -18.91
N HIS A 24 1.45 9.82 -18.48
CA HIS A 24 0.33 9.42 -19.35
C HIS A 24 -0.73 10.53 -19.51
N GLY A 25 -0.40 11.78 -19.16
CA GLY A 25 -1.24 12.95 -19.40
C GLY A 25 -2.46 13.09 -18.49
N ALA A 26 -2.48 12.42 -17.33
CA ALA A 26 -3.54 12.62 -16.34
C ALA A 26 -3.43 13.99 -15.67
N GLN A 27 -4.57 14.62 -15.39
CA GLN A 27 -4.64 15.74 -14.46
C GLN A 27 -4.79 15.22 -13.05
N LEU A 28 -3.92 15.63 -12.12
CA LEU A 28 -3.93 15.10 -10.76
C LEU A 28 -4.47 16.09 -9.76
N ARG A 29 -5.41 15.62 -8.94
CA ARG A 29 -5.89 16.31 -7.75
C ARG A 29 -5.61 15.44 -6.53
N LEU A 30 -4.95 15.99 -5.52
CA LEU A 30 -4.54 15.23 -4.34
C LEU A 30 -5.20 15.83 -3.11
N ILE A 31 -6.00 15.03 -2.41
CA ILE A 31 -6.55 15.44 -1.11
C ILE A 31 -5.62 15.02 0.03
N SER A 32 -5.26 15.96 0.89
CA SER A 32 -4.45 15.72 2.09
C SER A 32 -4.75 16.73 3.19
N ARG A 33 -4.66 16.27 4.44
CA ARG A 33 -4.73 17.13 5.63
C ARG A 33 -3.59 18.14 5.69
N ARG A 34 -2.45 17.77 5.11
CA ARG A 34 -1.24 18.59 4.99
C ARG A 34 -0.78 18.49 3.54
N PRO A 35 -1.05 19.50 2.71
CA PRO A 35 -0.56 19.53 1.33
C PRO A 35 0.95 19.29 1.28
N GLY A 36 1.38 18.52 0.27
CA GLY A 36 2.80 18.28 0.04
C GLY A 36 3.47 19.42 -0.71
N ARG A 37 4.66 19.16 -1.23
CA ARG A 37 5.38 20.09 -2.12
C ARG A 37 4.53 20.43 -3.35
N GLU A 38 4.57 21.68 -3.78
CA GLU A 38 3.99 22.08 -5.07
C GLU A 38 4.66 21.32 -6.21
N MET A 39 3.83 20.83 -7.13
CA MET A 39 4.28 20.09 -8.31
C MET A 39 3.53 20.63 -9.53
N PRO A 40 4.20 20.84 -10.66
CA PRO A 40 3.53 21.14 -11.92
C PRO A 40 2.47 20.08 -12.24
N SER A 41 1.30 20.51 -12.72
CA SER A 41 0.18 19.64 -13.10
C SER A 41 -0.45 18.81 -11.97
N VAL A 42 -0.18 19.17 -10.71
CA VAL A 42 -0.82 18.60 -9.53
C VAL A 42 -1.51 19.71 -8.73
N THR A 43 -2.80 19.53 -8.46
CA THR A 43 -3.56 20.43 -7.58
C THR A 43 -3.75 19.77 -6.22
N TRP A 44 -3.26 20.42 -5.16
CA TRP A 44 -3.54 20.00 -3.79
C TRP A 44 -4.90 20.52 -3.33
N ILE A 45 -5.67 19.66 -2.70
CA ILE A 45 -6.91 19.97 -2.01
C ILE A 45 -6.65 19.73 -0.53
N GLN A 46 -6.60 20.79 0.26
CA GLN A 46 -6.47 20.65 1.70
C GLN A 46 -7.79 20.15 2.27
N GLY A 47 -7.78 18.97 2.88
CA GLY A 47 -9.00 18.36 3.41
C GLY A 47 -8.74 17.07 4.20
N ASP A 48 -9.65 16.74 5.10
CA ASP A 48 -9.65 15.46 5.82
C ASP A 48 -10.64 14.52 5.15
N LEU A 49 -10.21 13.28 4.87
CA LEU A 49 -11.10 12.27 4.28
C LEU A 49 -12.22 11.84 5.24
N ARG A 50 -12.16 12.21 6.51
CA ARG A 50 -13.23 12.01 7.50
C ARG A 50 -14.23 13.16 7.54
N ASP A 51 -14.05 14.17 6.69
CA ASP A 51 -15.01 15.25 6.50
C ASP A 51 -15.81 15.00 5.19
N PRO A 52 -17.13 14.77 5.28
CA PRO A 52 -17.98 14.57 4.11
C PRO A 52 -17.94 15.72 3.11
N VAL A 53 -17.83 16.98 3.58
CA VAL A 53 -17.81 18.17 2.71
C VAL A 53 -16.50 18.20 1.94
N ALA A 54 -15.37 17.97 2.62
CA ALA A 54 -14.07 17.89 1.98
C ALA A 54 -14.00 16.75 0.95
N CYS A 55 -14.61 15.59 1.25
CA CYS A 55 -14.71 14.49 0.29
C CYS A 55 -15.50 14.89 -0.96
N GLN A 56 -16.65 15.55 -0.77
CA GLN A 56 -17.48 15.97 -1.89
C GLN A 56 -16.78 17.01 -2.77
N GLN A 57 -16.13 18.00 -2.17
CA GLN A 57 -15.33 19.01 -2.90
C GLN A 57 -14.16 18.38 -3.66
N ALA A 58 -13.52 17.37 -3.08
CA ALA A 58 -12.41 16.69 -3.73
C ALA A 58 -12.86 15.85 -4.94
N LEU A 59 -14.02 15.21 -4.84
CA LEU A 59 -14.60 14.37 -5.88
C LEU A 59 -15.25 15.17 -7.02
N ASP A 60 -15.69 16.41 -6.77
CA ASP A 60 -16.34 17.26 -7.76
C ASP A 60 -15.45 17.52 -8.97
N GLY A 61 -15.83 17.04 -10.16
CA GLY A 61 -15.03 17.14 -11.40
C GLY A 61 -13.91 16.11 -11.54
N ALA A 62 -13.85 15.07 -10.70
CA ALA A 62 -12.96 13.93 -10.90
C ALA A 62 -13.63 12.83 -11.74
N ASP A 63 -12.90 12.27 -12.71
CA ASP A 63 -13.37 11.13 -13.51
C ASP A 63 -13.09 9.81 -12.79
N THR A 64 -11.93 9.74 -12.13
CA THR A 64 -11.44 8.52 -11.46
C THR A 64 -10.93 8.85 -10.06
N LEU A 65 -11.30 8.02 -9.09
CA LEU A 65 -10.70 8.01 -7.75
C LEU A 65 -9.64 6.90 -7.68
N LEU A 66 -8.38 7.27 -7.41
CA LEU A 66 -7.35 6.34 -6.95
C LEU A 66 -7.25 6.42 -5.42
N HIS A 67 -7.77 5.42 -4.73
CA HIS A 67 -7.82 5.37 -3.28
C HIS A 67 -6.66 4.57 -2.67
N LEU A 68 -5.61 5.28 -2.21
CA LEU A 68 -4.42 4.72 -1.55
C LEU A 68 -4.30 5.11 -0.08
N ALA A 69 -5.16 5.99 0.44
CA ALA A 69 -5.11 6.40 1.84
C ALA A 69 -5.42 5.20 2.74
N THR A 70 -4.55 4.97 3.73
CA THR A 70 -4.70 3.91 4.71
C THR A 70 -3.94 4.22 6.00
N GLN A 71 -4.42 3.71 7.13
CA GLN A 71 -3.81 3.83 8.45
C GLN A 71 -3.72 2.45 9.13
N PRO A 72 -2.78 1.57 8.71
CA PRO A 72 -2.75 0.16 9.12
C PRO A 72 -2.55 -0.07 10.62
N LEU A 73 -2.04 0.92 11.35
CA LEU A 73 -1.80 0.85 12.80
C LEU A 73 -2.96 1.40 13.64
N LYS A 74 -3.99 2.00 13.02
CA LYS A 74 -5.11 2.64 13.73
C LYS A 74 -6.42 1.94 13.36
N ALA A 75 -6.84 1.01 14.21
CA ALA A 75 -8.11 0.30 14.03
C ALA A 75 -9.29 1.27 13.84
N GLY A 76 -10.16 0.94 12.89
CA GLY A 76 -11.35 1.70 12.52
C GLY A 76 -11.08 2.97 11.70
N ALA A 77 -9.82 3.36 11.49
CA ALA A 77 -9.52 4.60 10.78
C ALA A 77 -9.86 4.53 9.28
N ASP A 78 -9.58 3.39 8.64
CA ASP A 78 -9.92 3.20 7.22
C ASP A 78 -11.44 3.07 7.05
N LEU A 79 -12.15 2.46 8.00
CA LEU A 79 -13.62 2.42 8.00
C LEU A 79 -14.23 3.81 8.17
N ALA A 80 -13.72 4.62 9.09
CA ALA A 80 -14.19 6.00 9.28
C ALA A 80 -13.99 6.87 8.02
N VAL A 81 -12.96 6.60 7.22
CA VAL A 81 -12.78 7.21 5.89
C VAL A 81 -13.79 6.67 4.89
N ALA A 82 -14.07 5.36 4.89
CA ALA A 82 -15.07 4.78 4.00
C ALA A 82 -16.49 5.30 4.31
N ASP A 83 -16.82 5.52 5.59
CA ASP A 83 -18.11 6.05 6.06
C ASP A 83 -18.43 7.44 5.49
N THR A 84 -17.42 8.21 5.10
CA THR A 84 -17.56 9.57 4.54
C THR A 84 -17.29 9.61 3.04
N LEU A 85 -16.24 8.92 2.59
CA LEU A 85 -15.82 8.92 1.19
C LEU A 85 -16.82 8.20 0.28
N PHE A 86 -17.37 7.05 0.70
CA PHE A 86 -18.23 6.26 -0.19
C PHE A 86 -19.61 6.90 -0.41
N PRO A 87 -20.29 7.46 0.61
CA PRO A 87 -21.50 8.24 0.37
C PRO A 87 -21.26 9.47 -0.53
N ALA A 88 -20.10 10.11 -0.43
CA ALA A 88 -19.72 11.21 -1.32
C ALA A 88 -19.48 10.69 -2.76
N LEU A 89 -18.84 9.54 -2.91
CA LEU A 89 -18.60 8.87 -4.18
C LEU A 89 -19.90 8.58 -4.93
N CYS A 90 -20.91 8.01 -4.26
CA CYS A 90 -22.20 7.68 -4.87
C CYS A 90 -22.99 8.91 -5.37
N ARG A 91 -22.65 10.10 -4.87
CA ARG A 91 -23.26 11.38 -5.29
C ARG A 91 -22.39 12.16 -6.26
N SER A 92 -21.21 11.64 -6.60
CA SER A 92 -20.25 12.27 -7.50
C SER A 92 -20.43 11.79 -8.95
N GLY A 93 -19.76 12.46 -9.88
CA GLY A 93 -19.65 12.02 -11.28
C GLY A 93 -18.54 11.01 -11.54
N VAL A 94 -17.87 10.48 -10.49
CA VAL A 94 -16.75 9.53 -10.65
C VAL A 94 -17.23 8.26 -11.35
N GLN A 95 -16.57 7.93 -12.45
CA GLN A 95 -16.90 6.79 -13.30
C GLN A 95 -16.07 5.55 -12.95
N HIS A 96 -15.01 5.71 -12.17
CA HIS A 96 -14.10 4.62 -11.83
C HIS A 96 -13.41 4.81 -10.49
N VAL A 97 -13.42 3.78 -9.65
CA VAL A 97 -12.58 3.70 -8.44
C VAL A 97 -11.49 2.64 -8.61
N ALA A 98 -10.23 3.06 -8.63
CA ALA A 98 -9.09 2.18 -8.44
C ALA A 98 -8.74 2.11 -6.95
N TYR A 99 -8.86 0.94 -6.34
CA TYR A 99 -8.62 0.72 -4.91
C TYR A 99 -7.45 -0.22 -4.67
N MET A 100 -6.52 0.23 -3.81
CA MET A 100 -5.43 -0.61 -3.33
C MET A 100 -5.81 -1.33 -2.04
N SER A 101 -5.86 -2.65 -2.11
CA SER A 101 -6.16 -3.56 -1.02
C SER A 101 -4.95 -4.47 -0.72
N ILE A 102 -5.12 -5.49 0.13
CA ILE A 102 -4.03 -6.37 0.57
C ILE A 102 -4.41 -7.84 0.41
N THR A 103 -3.46 -8.68 0.04
CA THR A 103 -3.66 -10.13 -0.15
C THR A 103 -4.00 -10.85 1.15
N GLY A 104 -4.78 -11.93 1.04
CA GLY A 104 -5.04 -12.87 2.13
C GLY A 104 -6.06 -12.39 3.17
N LEU A 105 -6.91 -11.43 2.80
CA LEU A 105 -7.99 -10.91 3.65
C LEU A 105 -8.78 -12.05 4.30
N GLU A 106 -9.25 -13.01 3.52
CA GLU A 106 -10.12 -14.10 3.97
C GLU A 106 -9.45 -15.00 5.03
N ARG A 107 -8.11 -15.12 5.01
CA ARG A 107 -7.33 -15.96 5.92
C ARG A 107 -6.90 -15.23 7.19
N MET A 108 -6.73 -13.92 7.14
CA MET A 108 -6.09 -13.12 8.20
C MET A 108 -7.07 -12.33 9.06
N GLN A 109 -8.29 -12.83 9.20
CA GLN A 109 -9.37 -12.18 9.95
C GLN A 109 -9.09 -12.02 11.45
N GLY A 110 -8.02 -12.61 12.00
CA GLY A 110 -7.56 -12.34 13.37
C GLY A 110 -7.03 -10.91 13.58
N ALA A 111 -6.60 -10.22 12.52
CA ALA A 111 -6.08 -8.86 12.59
C ALA A 111 -7.13 -7.84 12.11
N ALA A 112 -7.38 -6.79 12.91
CA ALA A 112 -8.41 -5.78 12.64
C ALA A 112 -8.27 -5.15 11.25
N TYR A 113 -7.04 -4.75 10.88
CA TYR A 113 -6.75 -4.18 9.57
C TYR A 113 -7.22 -5.04 8.38
N TYR A 114 -7.08 -6.37 8.46
CA TYR A 114 -7.51 -7.29 7.40
C TYR A 114 -9.04 -7.44 7.35
N ARG A 115 -9.70 -7.40 8.50
CA ARG A 115 -11.18 -7.37 8.56
C ARG A 115 -11.72 -6.08 7.94
N GLU A 116 -11.13 -4.94 8.31
CA GLU A 116 -11.52 -3.62 7.81
C GLU A 116 -11.32 -3.52 6.30
N LYS A 117 -10.19 -3.97 5.75
CA LYS A 117 -9.97 -4.00 4.30
C LYS A 117 -10.99 -4.88 3.56
N LEU A 118 -11.36 -6.02 4.14
CA LEU A 118 -12.37 -6.90 3.54
C LEU A 118 -13.75 -6.23 3.50
N GLU A 119 -14.11 -5.56 4.59
CA GLU A 119 -15.35 -4.79 4.68
C GLU A 119 -15.37 -3.62 3.68
N ILE A 120 -14.26 -2.90 3.52
CA ILE A 120 -14.17 -1.81 2.54
C ILE A 120 -14.30 -2.34 1.11
N GLU A 121 -13.70 -3.49 0.79
CA GLU A 121 -13.91 -4.13 -0.52
C GLU A 121 -15.39 -4.49 -0.76
N GLN A 122 -16.07 -5.03 0.26
CA GLN A 122 -17.50 -5.38 0.15
C GLN A 122 -18.36 -4.14 -0.04
N ARG A 123 -18.10 -3.07 0.71
CA ARG A 123 -18.80 -1.79 0.58
C ARG A 123 -18.58 -1.17 -0.81
N LEU A 124 -17.36 -1.23 -1.35
CA LEU A 124 -17.06 -0.74 -2.70
C LEU A 124 -17.80 -1.57 -3.75
N LYS A 125 -17.79 -2.90 -3.65
CA LYS A 125 -18.54 -3.80 -4.54
C LYS A 125 -20.05 -3.52 -4.50
N GLY A 126 -20.60 -3.19 -3.33
CA GLY A 126 -22.01 -2.85 -3.14
C GLY A 126 -22.37 -1.40 -3.46
N SER A 127 -21.41 -0.52 -3.77
CA SER A 127 -21.63 0.91 -3.96
C SER A 127 -22.33 1.28 -5.28
N GLY A 128 -22.31 0.37 -6.27
CA GLY A 128 -22.81 0.64 -7.62
C GLY A 128 -21.85 1.46 -8.50
N VAL A 129 -20.75 1.98 -7.95
CA VAL A 129 -19.73 2.70 -8.74
C VAL A 129 -18.77 1.69 -9.37
N PRO A 130 -18.49 1.79 -10.69
CA PRO A 130 -17.54 0.90 -11.34
C PRO A 130 -16.15 0.98 -10.68
N PHE A 131 -15.53 -0.17 -10.44
CA PHE A 131 -14.30 -0.24 -9.68
C PHE A 131 -13.26 -1.20 -10.28
N THR A 132 -12.02 -1.00 -9.86
CA THR A 132 -10.92 -1.95 -9.97
C THR A 132 -10.28 -2.13 -8.60
N ILE A 133 -10.25 -3.35 -8.07
CA ILE A 133 -9.55 -3.69 -6.82
C ILE A 133 -8.26 -4.43 -7.18
N GLN A 134 -7.13 -3.86 -6.78
CA GLN A 134 -5.82 -4.50 -6.80
C GLN A 134 -5.40 -4.83 -5.37
N ARG A 135 -5.15 -6.11 -5.07
CA ARG A 135 -4.48 -6.51 -3.83
C ARG A 135 -2.99 -6.75 -4.11
N SER A 136 -2.15 -6.58 -3.10
CA SER A 136 -0.78 -7.06 -3.16
C SER A 136 -0.34 -7.69 -1.85
N THR A 137 0.77 -8.42 -1.89
CA THR A 137 1.55 -8.74 -0.70
C THR A 137 2.23 -7.50 -0.11
N GLN A 138 2.96 -7.69 0.99
CA GLN A 138 3.60 -6.61 1.73
C GLN A 138 4.69 -5.94 0.88
N PHE A 139 4.86 -4.62 0.98
CA PHE A 139 5.93 -3.97 0.25
C PHE A 139 7.30 -4.26 0.87
N HIS A 140 8.34 -4.33 0.04
CA HIS A 140 9.73 -4.43 0.50
C HIS A 140 10.02 -3.33 1.54
N GLU A 141 9.63 -2.09 1.28
CA GLU A 141 9.82 -0.95 2.18
C GLU A 141 9.16 -1.15 3.54
N PHE A 142 7.95 -1.71 3.55
CA PHE A 142 7.25 -2.00 4.79
C PHE A 142 7.96 -3.10 5.59
N VAL A 143 8.43 -4.16 4.91
CA VAL A 143 9.20 -5.22 5.57
C VAL A 143 10.52 -4.68 6.13
N ALA A 144 11.20 -3.80 5.40
CA ALA A 144 12.43 -3.14 5.88
C ALA A 144 12.16 -2.31 7.13
N GLN A 145 11.10 -1.50 7.12
CA GLN A 145 10.68 -0.69 8.27
C GLN A 145 10.28 -1.56 9.47
N LEU A 146 9.51 -2.62 9.25
CA LEU A 146 9.14 -3.58 10.29
C LEU A 146 10.39 -4.20 10.93
N LEU A 147 11.33 -4.66 10.11
CA LEU A 147 12.59 -5.22 10.60
C LEU A 147 13.44 -4.20 11.34
N GLN A 148 13.39 -2.92 10.97
CA GLN A 148 14.06 -1.85 11.71
C GLN A 148 13.42 -1.64 13.09
N GLN A 149 12.09 -1.64 13.18
CA GLN A 149 11.35 -1.51 14.45
C GLN A 149 11.58 -2.71 15.38
N LEU A 150 11.86 -3.88 14.81
CA LEU A 150 12.20 -5.10 15.53
C LEU A 150 13.69 -5.19 15.91
N THR A 151 14.53 -4.23 15.50
CA THR A 151 15.95 -4.17 15.86
C THR A 151 16.16 -3.37 17.15
N LEU A 152 16.83 -3.98 18.12
CA LEU A 152 17.28 -3.39 19.37
C LEU A 152 18.81 -3.49 19.45
N GLY A 153 19.51 -2.38 19.17
CA GLY A 153 20.97 -2.39 19.07
C GLY A 153 21.46 -3.40 18.01
N PRO A 154 22.35 -4.35 18.34
CA PRO A 154 22.87 -5.35 17.40
C PRO A 154 21.95 -6.58 17.22
N VAL A 155 20.76 -6.59 17.82
CA VAL A 155 19.86 -7.75 17.84
C VAL A 155 18.55 -7.41 17.12
N THR A 156 18.07 -8.31 16.27
CA THR A 156 16.73 -8.24 15.66
C THR A 156 15.86 -9.36 16.21
N LEU A 157 14.78 -9.01 16.90
CA LEU A 157 13.83 -9.98 17.46
C LEU A 157 12.68 -10.16 16.47
N VAL A 158 12.61 -11.30 15.78
CA VAL A 158 11.58 -11.54 14.76
C VAL A 158 10.53 -12.53 15.26
N PRO A 159 9.24 -12.35 14.93
CA PRO A 159 8.22 -13.34 15.22
C PRO A 159 8.53 -14.65 14.48
N ALA A 160 8.72 -15.72 15.24
CA ALA A 160 8.91 -17.06 14.68
C ALA A 160 7.68 -17.51 13.88
N GLY A 161 7.91 -18.29 12.82
CA GLY A 161 6.84 -18.88 12.01
C GLY A 161 6.14 -17.95 11.01
N VAL A 162 6.53 -16.67 10.92
CA VAL A 162 5.98 -15.73 9.93
C VAL A 162 6.70 -15.88 8.58
N ILE A 163 5.94 -16.14 7.51
CA ILE A 163 6.41 -16.16 6.12
C ILE A 163 5.73 -15.04 5.34
N LEU A 164 6.53 -14.19 4.71
CA LEU A 164 6.08 -13.09 3.87
C LEU A 164 6.55 -13.30 2.43
N GLN A 165 5.96 -12.58 1.48
CA GLN A 165 6.35 -12.61 0.07
C GLN A 165 6.42 -11.18 -0.48
N PRO A 166 7.41 -10.37 -0.05
CA PRO A 166 7.34 -8.94 -0.26
C PRO A 166 7.53 -8.54 -1.73
N VAL A 167 6.86 -7.47 -2.15
CA VAL A 167 6.86 -6.95 -3.53
C VAL A 167 7.37 -5.51 -3.58
N GLY A 168 8.03 -5.13 -4.68
CA GLY A 168 8.49 -3.75 -4.88
C GLY A 168 7.33 -2.79 -5.12
N ALA A 169 7.18 -1.76 -4.28
CA ALA A 169 6.08 -0.80 -4.44
C ALA A 169 6.18 0.05 -5.72
N GLN A 170 7.34 0.11 -6.38
CA GLN A 170 7.48 0.75 -7.69
C GLN A 170 6.70 0.00 -8.78
N VAL A 171 6.78 -1.33 -8.79
CA VAL A 171 6.07 -2.18 -9.78
C VAL A 171 4.57 -2.16 -9.52
N VAL A 172 4.17 -2.17 -8.25
CA VAL A 172 2.76 -2.01 -7.86
C VAL A 172 2.24 -0.62 -8.27
N ALA A 173 3.04 0.44 -8.12
CA ALA A 173 2.66 1.78 -8.56
C ALA A 173 2.43 1.86 -10.07
N GLN A 174 3.30 1.24 -10.88
CA GLN A 174 3.13 1.17 -12.33
C GLN A 174 1.83 0.45 -12.70
N ARG A 175 1.54 -0.70 -12.04
CA ARG A 175 0.28 -1.42 -12.24
C ARG A 175 -0.93 -0.58 -11.88
N LEU A 176 -0.90 0.11 -10.74
CA LEU A 176 -2.00 0.96 -10.30
C LEU A 176 -2.23 2.14 -11.25
N ALA A 177 -1.18 2.74 -11.79
CA ALA A 177 -1.33 3.81 -12.79
C ALA A 177 -2.07 3.30 -14.04
N GLN A 178 -1.67 2.14 -14.56
CA GLN A 178 -2.36 1.50 -15.69
C GLN A 178 -3.83 1.20 -15.37
N LEU A 179 -4.09 0.60 -14.21
CA LEU A 179 -5.45 0.26 -13.79
C LEU A 179 -6.31 1.50 -13.54
N THR A 180 -5.73 2.62 -13.10
CA THR A 180 -6.45 3.89 -12.89
C THR A 180 -6.80 4.57 -14.22
N LEU A 181 -5.96 4.41 -15.24
CA LEU A 181 -6.16 5.01 -16.56
C LEU A 181 -6.90 4.10 -17.55
N GLY A 182 -7.08 2.82 -17.20
CA GLY A 182 -7.88 1.87 -17.95
C GLY A 182 -9.37 1.92 -17.59
N GLU A 183 -10.12 0.95 -18.10
CA GLU A 183 -11.53 0.77 -17.75
C GLU A 183 -11.69 -0.01 -16.43
N PRO A 184 -12.82 0.16 -15.71
CA PRO A 184 -13.15 -0.64 -14.54
C PRO A 184 -13.10 -2.15 -14.84
N ALA A 185 -12.37 -2.89 -14.01
CA ALA A 185 -12.06 -4.31 -14.26
C ALA A 185 -12.49 -5.26 -13.12
N GLY A 186 -13.23 -4.77 -12.13
CA GLY A 186 -13.61 -5.56 -10.96
C GLY A 186 -12.39 -5.91 -10.10
N ARG A 187 -12.35 -7.11 -9.49
CA ARG A 187 -11.17 -7.58 -8.75
C ARG A 187 -10.20 -8.27 -9.71
N VAL A 188 -9.01 -7.69 -9.89
CA VAL A 188 -7.94 -8.24 -10.75
C VAL A 188 -7.05 -9.22 -9.96
N PRO A 189 -6.18 -10.01 -10.61
CA PRO A 189 -5.22 -10.87 -9.92
C PRO A 189 -4.37 -10.11 -8.89
N ASP A 190 -4.03 -10.77 -7.78
CA ASP A 190 -3.15 -10.19 -6.76
C ASP A 190 -1.74 -9.98 -7.34
N LEU A 191 -1.00 -9.01 -6.79
CA LEU A 191 0.43 -8.89 -7.06
C LEU A 191 1.25 -9.46 -5.90
N ALA A 192 2.25 -10.26 -6.21
CA ALA A 192 3.19 -10.76 -5.23
C ALA A 192 4.63 -10.62 -5.72
N GLY A 193 5.57 -10.49 -4.80
CA GLY A 193 6.98 -10.54 -5.16
C GLY A 193 7.44 -11.97 -5.42
N PRO A 194 8.66 -12.15 -5.96
CA PRO A 194 9.15 -13.47 -6.35
C PRO A 194 9.51 -14.37 -5.16
N ASP A 195 9.89 -13.79 -4.02
CA ASP A 195 10.50 -14.55 -2.93
C ASP A 195 9.55 -14.70 -1.73
N ALA A 196 8.99 -15.88 -1.52
CA ALA A 196 8.31 -16.23 -0.27
C ALA A 196 9.34 -16.76 0.75
N ALA A 197 9.58 -16.01 1.83
CA ALA A 197 10.60 -16.33 2.81
C ALA A 197 10.17 -16.04 4.24
N SER A 198 10.77 -16.76 5.20
CA SER A 198 10.56 -16.47 6.62
C SER A 198 11.07 -15.07 6.95
N LEU A 199 10.43 -14.38 7.89
CA LEU A 199 10.90 -13.07 8.33
C LEU A 199 12.32 -13.13 8.92
N THR A 200 12.71 -14.28 9.50
CA THR A 200 14.09 -14.57 9.92
C THR A 200 15.06 -14.57 8.73
N THR A 201 14.70 -15.22 7.63
CA THR A 201 15.50 -15.24 6.39
C THR A 201 15.66 -13.83 5.82
N LEU A 202 14.55 -13.10 5.71
CA LEU A 202 14.55 -11.72 5.21
C LEU A 202 15.41 -10.79 6.10
N ALA A 203 15.34 -10.97 7.42
CA ALA A 203 16.16 -10.22 8.38
C ALA A 203 17.66 -10.48 8.24
N ARG A 204 18.05 -11.75 8.01
CA ARG A 204 19.45 -12.16 7.84
C ARG A 204 20.07 -11.67 6.53
N GLN A 205 19.24 -11.44 5.51
CA GLN A 205 19.68 -10.89 4.23
C GLN A 205 19.94 -9.38 4.31
N ARG A 206 19.52 -8.70 5.39
CA ARG A 206 19.83 -7.29 5.56
C ARG A 206 21.34 -7.10 5.70
N PRO A 207 21.92 -6.13 4.97
CA PRO A 207 23.31 -5.77 5.11
C PRO A 207 23.59 -5.27 6.53
N GLY A 208 24.68 -5.76 7.13
CA GLY A 208 25.14 -5.41 8.47
C GLY A 208 26.64 -5.53 8.57
N ARG A 209 27.24 -4.88 9.57
CA ARG A 209 28.64 -5.15 9.92
C ARG A 209 28.76 -6.62 10.33
N ALA A 210 29.76 -7.33 9.82
CA ALA A 210 30.01 -8.72 10.18
C ALA A 210 30.01 -8.88 11.72
N GLY A 211 29.17 -9.77 12.23
CA GLY A 211 29.00 -10.02 13.66
C GLY A 211 28.06 -9.07 14.43
N GLN A 212 27.38 -8.10 13.79
CA GLN A 212 26.57 -7.09 14.49
C GLN A 212 25.05 -7.20 14.31
N ASN A 213 24.54 -8.24 13.63
CA ASN A 213 23.10 -8.41 13.42
C ASN A 213 22.66 -9.83 13.83
N ALA A 214 22.60 -10.09 15.14
CA ALA A 214 22.03 -11.34 15.64
C ALA A 214 20.51 -11.33 15.36
N VAL A 215 20.00 -12.31 14.63
CA VAL A 215 18.56 -12.47 14.37
C VAL A 215 18.03 -13.59 15.25
N ILE A 216 17.17 -13.25 16.21
CA ILE A 216 16.60 -14.18 17.18
C ILE A 216 15.10 -14.35 16.86
N PRO A 217 14.66 -15.53 16.38
CA PRO A 217 13.26 -15.85 16.24
C PRO A 217 12.64 -16.16 17.61
N LEU A 218 11.55 -15.50 17.97
CA LEU A 218 10.83 -15.72 19.22
C LEU A 218 9.31 -15.73 18.99
N PRO A 219 8.52 -16.45 19.81
CA PRO A 219 7.07 -16.36 19.77
C PRO A 219 6.63 -15.00 20.32
N LEU A 220 6.28 -14.06 19.45
CA LEU A 220 5.78 -12.75 19.84
C LEU A 220 4.23 -12.78 19.87
N PRO A 221 3.57 -12.62 21.04
CA PRO A 221 2.12 -12.76 21.18
C PRO A 221 1.33 -11.53 20.68
N ILE A 222 1.77 -10.91 19.59
CA ILE A 222 1.10 -9.77 18.96
C ILE A 222 0.04 -10.29 17.97
N PRO A 223 -1.23 -9.81 18.02
CA PRO A 223 -2.30 -10.30 17.16
C PRO A 223 -1.97 -10.30 15.66
N LEU A 224 -1.26 -9.27 15.19
CA LEU A 224 -0.80 -9.18 13.80
C LEU A 224 0.14 -10.35 13.43
N PHE A 225 1.13 -10.64 14.25
CA PHE A 225 2.07 -11.73 13.99
C PHE A 225 1.44 -13.12 14.15
N ARG A 226 0.41 -13.25 14.98
CA ARG A 226 -0.43 -14.46 15.02
C ARG A 226 -1.20 -14.64 13.72
N ALA A 227 -1.78 -13.57 13.17
CA ALA A 227 -2.49 -13.61 11.89
C ALA A 227 -1.56 -13.94 10.71
N TRP A 228 -0.27 -13.59 10.79
CA TRP A 228 0.74 -13.89 9.77
C TRP A 228 1.45 -15.24 9.93
N GLN A 229 1.03 -16.09 10.87
CA GLN A 229 1.67 -17.39 11.06
C GLN A 229 1.57 -18.27 9.82
N GLY A 230 2.63 -19.06 9.60
CA GLY A 230 2.78 -19.89 8.42
C GLY A 230 2.78 -19.05 7.14
N ARG A 231 2.03 -19.48 6.13
CA ARG A 231 1.95 -18.84 4.80
C ARG A 231 0.72 -17.94 4.65
N ALA A 232 0.08 -17.51 5.74
CA ALA A 232 -1.15 -16.74 5.68
C ALA A 232 -1.02 -15.45 4.85
N ALA A 233 0.14 -14.78 4.96
CA ALA A 233 0.50 -13.54 4.29
C ALA A 233 1.14 -13.73 2.90
N VAL A 234 1.29 -14.96 2.44
CA VAL A 234 1.79 -15.30 1.09
C VAL A 234 0.60 -15.39 0.14
N ALA A 235 0.77 -14.93 -1.10
CA ALA A 235 -0.28 -15.03 -2.09
C ALA A 235 -0.52 -16.48 -2.50
N SER A 236 -1.78 -16.87 -2.67
CA SER A 236 -2.16 -18.21 -3.14
C SER A 236 -2.35 -18.26 -4.66
N ASP A 237 -2.78 -17.15 -5.25
CA ASP A 237 -2.97 -16.96 -6.69
C ASP A 237 -2.69 -15.49 -7.01
N ALA A 238 -1.49 -15.23 -7.55
CA ALA A 238 -0.98 -13.89 -7.81
C ALA A 238 -0.06 -13.89 -9.02
N GLU A 239 -0.06 -12.76 -9.72
CA GLU A 239 0.98 -12.43 -10.68
C GLU A 239 2.26 -12.11 -9.89
N VAL A 240 3.31 -12.88 -10.18
CA VAL A 240 4.63 -12.69 -9.57
C VAL A 240 5.37 -11.60 -10.35
N VAL A 241 5.69 -10.50 -9.69
CA VAL A 241 6.22 -9.30 -10.34
C VAL A 241 7.39 -8.68 -9.57
N GLY A 242 8.21 -7.94 -10.32
CA GLY A 242 9.30 -7.14 -9.78
C GLY A 242 10.50 -7.94 -9.28
N GLU A 243 11.38 -7.23 -8.60
CA GLU A 243 12.62 -7.77 -8.07
C GLU A 243 12.44 -8.48 -6.72
N GLY A 244 13.33 -9.44 -6.48
CA GLY A 244 13.45 -10.13 -5.20
C GLY A 244 14.00 -9.26 -4.07
N TRP A 245 13.80 -9.69 -2.84
CA TRP A 245 14.14 -8.93 -1.63
C TRP A 245 15.64 -8.58 -1.55
N ALA A 246 16.52 -9.55 -1.86
CA ALA A 246 17.96 -9.34 -1.82
C ALA A 246 18.45 -8.35 -2.90
N SER A 247 17.86 -8.42 -4.10
CA SER A 247 18.15 -7.49 -5.19
C SER A 247 17.68 -6.08 -4.84
N TRP A 248 16.47 -5.95 -4.27
CA TRP A 248 15.93 -4.69 -3.79
C TRP A 248 16.83 -4.06 -2.71
N LEU A 249 17.24 -4.83 -1.69
CA LEU A 249 18.15 -4.36 -0.64
C LEU A 249 19.45 -3.79 -1.22
N THR A 250 20.04 -4.48 -2.20
CA THR A 250 21.29 -4.04 -2.85
C THR A 250 21.09 -2.73 -3.61
N ALA A 251 19.97 -2.57 -4.30
CA ALA A 251 19.63 -1.34 -5.02
C ALA A 251 19.40 -0.16 -4.06
N SER A 252 18.60 -0.35 -3.01
CA SER A 252 18.28 0.71 -2.02
C SER A 252 19.51 1.20 -1.25
N GLN A 253 20.50 0.32 -1.03
CA GLN A 253 21.77 0.76 -0.43
C GLN A 253 22.54 1.73 -1.32
N ARG A 254 22.61 1.45 -2.63
CA ARG A 254 23.33 2.31 -3.59
C ARG A 254 22.75 3.71 -3.64
N GLU A 255 21.41 3.80 -3.64
CA GLU A 255 20.69 5.09 -3.58
C GLU A 255 21.02 5.87 -2.31
N THR A 256 21.07 5.20 -1.15
CA THR A 256 21.37 5.83 0.14
C THR A 256 22.83 6.31 0.20
N THR A 257 23.80 5.48 -0.23
CA THR A 257 25.22 5.87 -0.24
C THR A 257 25.54 6.94 -1.27
N GLY A 258 24.90 6.91 -2.44
CA GLY A 258 25.08 7.93 -3.49
C GLY A 258 24.47 9.28 -3.12
N ALA A 259 23.38 9.30 -2.34
CA ALA A 259 22.79 10.53 -1.82
C ALA A 259 23.61 11.19 -0.68
N THR A 260 24.56 10.47 -0.07
CA THR A 260 25.43 11.01 0.99
C THR A 260 26.77 11.54 0.45
N SER A 261 27.06 11.30 -0.84
CA SER A 261 28.31 11.71 -1.50
C SER A 261 28.14 12.89 -2.48
N ALA A 262 27.00 13.57 -2.46
CA ALA A 262 26.67 14.75 -3.26
C ALA A 262 26.27 15.91 -2.34
#